data_AF-A0A2E3K6P0-F1
#
_entry.id   AF-A0A2E3K6P0-F1
#
_cell.length_a   1.000
_cell.length_b   1.000
_cell.length_c   1.000
_cell.angle_alpha   90.00
_cell.angle_beta   90.00
_cell.angle_gamma   90.00
#
_symmetry.space_group_name_H-M   'P 1'
#
loop_
_entity.id
_entity.type
_entity.pdbx_description
1 polymer ?
#
loop_
_entity_poly.entity_id
_entity_poly.type
_entity_poly.pdbx_seq_one_letter_code
_entity_poly.pdbx_strand_id
1 'polypeptide(L)'
;MTRTLLLIFLLIITTKGAYSASGQQLRDDCTGEMINKISCLYFLGGFGAAGLEINDRIASNGIKRLWCETNKITWTHRRKIVLDYIDKNPKIKNSEAATVIIDAHIAAFPCK
;
A
#
# COMPACT_ATOMS: atom_id res chain seq x y z
N MET A 1 -35.94 -20.37 -1.07
CA MET A 1 -35.06 -19.28 -0.59
C MET A 1 -33.66 -19.81 -0.21
N THR A 2 -32.93 -20.41 -1.16
CA THR A 2 -31.63 -21.06 -0.86
C THR A 2 -30.47 -20.54 -1.72
N ARG A 3 -30.76 -19.78 -2.80
CA ARG A 3 -29.73 -19.22 -3.69
C ARG A 3 -29.10 -17.92 -3.18
N THR A 4 -29.82 -17.13 -2.40
CA THR A 4 -29.34 -15.82 -1.90
C THR A 4 -28.25 -15.97 -0.82
N LEU A 5 -28.31 -17.03 -0.01
CA LEU A 5 -27.34 -17.30 1.05
C LEU A 5 -25.96 -17.73 0.52
N LEU A 6 -25.90 -18.38 -0.65
CA LEU A 6 -24.64 -18.84 -1.25
C LEU A 6 -23.77 -17.68 -1.75
N LEU A 7 -24.39 -16.60 -2.24
CA LEU A 7 -23.68 -15.42 -2.74
C LEU A 7 -23.05 -14.61 -1.61
N ILE A 8 -23.68 -14.54 -0.44
CA ILE A 8 -23.13 -13.84 0.73
C ILE A 8 -21.90 -14.59 1.27
N PHE A 9 -21.92 -15.92 1.28
CA PHE A 9 -20.76 -16.71 1.73
C PHE A 9 -19.58 -16.63 0.75
N LEU A 10 -19.83 -16.53 -0.56
CA LEU A 10 -18.79 -16.32 -1.57
C LEU A 10 -18.14 -14.93 -1.50
N LEU A 11 -18.89 -13.89 -1.11
CA LEU A 11 -18.35 -12.54 -0.91
C LEU A 11 -17.43 -12.43 0.31
N ILE A 12 -17.59 -13.29 1.31
CA ILE A 12 -16.70 -13.32 2.49
C ILE A 12 -15.36 -14.03 2.16
N ILE A 13 -15.32 -14.86 1.11
CA ILE A 13 -14.11 -15.61 0.70
C ILE A 13 -13.25 -14.80 -0.31
N THR A 14 -13.81 -13.76 -0.95
CA THR A 14 -13.06 -12.83 -1.79
C THR A 14 -12.66 -11.62 -0.94
N THR A 15 -11.53 -11.60 -0.24
CA THR A 15 -10.26 -11.19 -0.85
C THR A 15 -9.17 -11.32 0.21
N LYS A 16 -8.57 -12.51 0.37
CA LYS A 16 -7.30 -12.63 1.13
C LYS A 16 -6.13 -11.83 0.51
N GLY A 17 -6.36 -11.12 -0.60
CA GLY A 17 -5.38 -10.29 -1.30
C GLY A 17 -5.79 -8.82 -1.49
N ALA A 18 -6.79 -8.27 -0.78
CA ALA A 18 -7.10 -6.84 -0.89
C ALA A 18 -6.35 -5.98 0.14
N TYR A 19 -5.93 -6.58 1.25
CA TYR A 19 -5.18 -5.92 2.32
C TYR A 19 -3.98 -6.80 2.65
N SER A 20 -2.80 -6.44 2.17
CA SER A 20 -1.58 -7.04 2.72
C SER A 20 -1.55 -6.68 4.21
N ALA A 21 -1.50 -7.68 5.09
CA ALA A 21 -1.55 -7.43 6.54
C ALA A 21 -0.19 -6.99 7.08
N SER A 22 0.90 -7.49 6.48
CA SER A 22 2.28 -7.22 6.91
C SER A 22 3.18 -6.80 5.75
N GLY A 23 4.35 -6.23 6.09
CA GLY A 23 5.40 -5.93 5.12
C GLY A 23 5.87 -7.16 4.34
N GLN A 24 5.94 -8.34 4.98
CA GLN A 24 6.29 -9.58 4.30
C GLN A 24 5.21 -9.99 3.28
N GLN A 25 3.94 -9.99 3.67
CA GLN A 25 2.84 -10.30 2.75
C GLN A 25 2.79 -9.30 1.59
N LEU A 26 2.99 -8.01 1.87
CA LEU A 26 3.05 -6.97 0.85
C LEU A 26 4.17 -7.24 -0.16
N ARG A 27 5.36 -7.62 0.33
CA ARG A 27 6.49 -7.99 -0.54
C ARG A 27 6.15 -9.18 -1.44
N ASP A 28 5.58 -10.22 -0.85
CA ASP A 28 5.20 -11.45 -1.56
C ASP A 28 4.12 -11.16 -2.60
N ASP A 29 3.12 -10.35 -2.25
CA ASP A 29 2.09 -9.90 -3.19
C ASP A 29 2.69 -9.11 -4.36
N CYS A 30 3.62 -8.20 -4.03
CA CYS A 30 4.29 -7.38 -5.03
C CYS A 30 5.35 -8.14 -5.86
N THR A 31 5.73 -9.37 -5.53
CA THR A 31 6.77 -10.13 -6.28
C THR A 31 6.27 -11.43 -6.91
N GLY A 32 5.16 -11.98 -6.40
CA GLY A 32 4.59 -13.26 -6.82
C GLY A 32 3.90 -13.25 -8.19
N GLU A 33 2.85 -14.06 -8.31
CA GLU A 33 2.12 -14.27 -9.55
C GLU A 33 1.37 -13.01 -10.03
N MET A 34 0.89 -13.03 -11.28
CA MET A 34 0.23 -11.86 -11.89
C MET A 34 -0.96 -11.35 -11.05
N ILE A 35 -1.77 -12.25 -10.49
CA ILE A 35 -2.92 -11.87 -9.66
C ILE A 35 -2.49 -11.17 -8.36
N ASN A 36 -1.42 -11.64 -7.72
CA ASN A 36 -0.83 -11.03 -6.53
C ASN A 36 -0.29 -9.63 -6.85
N LYS A 37 0.37 -9.47 -8.00
CA LYS A 37 0.91 -8.18 -8.44
C LYS A 37 -0.21 -7.17 -8.69
N ILE A 38 -1.34 -7.59 -9.25
CA ILE A 38 -2.53 -6.74 -9.42
C ILE A 38 -3.06 -6.31 -8.04
N SER A 39 -3.21 -7.24 -7.11
CA SER A 39 -3.59 -6.95 -5.71
C SER A 39 -2.66 -5.93 -5.04
N CYS A 40 -1.35 -6.12 -5.15
CA CYS A 40 -0.34 -5.16 -4.66
C CYS A 40 -0.54 -3.77 -5.27
N LEU A 41 -0.77 -3.68 -6.59
CA LEU A 41 -0.98 -2.39 -7.26
C LEU A 41 -2.29 -1.72 -6.81
N TYR A 42 -3.38 -2.46 -6.60
CA TYR A 42 -4.61 -1.90 -6.03
C TYR A 42 -4.39 -1.37 -4.62
N PHE A 43 -3.67 -2.12 -3.78
CA PHE A 43 -3.38 -1.73 -2.41
C PHE A 43 -2.50 -0.46 -2.36
N LEU A 44 -1.42 -0.43 -3.14
CA LEU A 44 -0.57 0.76 -3.30
C LEU A 44 -1.32 1.94 -3.93
N GLY A 45 -2.25 1.66 -4.86
CA GLY A 45 -3.11 2.64 -5.51
C GLY A 45 -4.04 3.35 -4.53
N GLY A 46 -4.78 2.55 -3.74
CA GLY A 46 -5.65 3.06 -2.69
C GLY A 46 -4.87 3.82 -1.62
N PHE A 47 -3.71 3.29 -1.20
CA PHE A 47 -2.85 3.96 -0.25
C PHE A 47 -2.29 5.28 -0.81
N GLY A 48 -1.79 5.29 -2.04
CA GLY A 48 -1.25 6.49 -2.67
C GLY A 48 -2.31 7.59 -2.81
N ALA A 49 -3.52 7.24 -3.26
CA ALA A 49 -4.61 8.21 -3.39
C ALA A 49 -5.05 8.78 -2.03
N ALA A 50 -5.38 7.93 -1.06
CA ALA A 50 -5.82 8.37 0.26
C ALA A 50 -4.70 9.05 1.05
N GLY A 51 -3.49 8.52 0.97
CA GLY A 51 -2.31 9.06 1.62
C GLY A 51 -1.94 10.45 1.10
N LEU A 52 -1.99 10.67 -0.22
CA LEU A 52 -1.80 12.00 -0.80
C LEU A 52 -2.90 12.96 -0.36
N GLU A 53 -4.18 12.54 -0.39
CA GLU A 53 -5.30 13.37 0.07
C GLU A 53 -5.12 13.81 1.54
N ILE A 54 -4.79 12.87 2.43
CA ILE A 54 -4.55 13.17 3.85
C ILE A 54 -3.33 14.09 4.01
N ASN A 55 -2.23 13.80 3.32
CA ASN A 55 -1.00 14.59 3.40
C ASN A 55 -1.22 16.05 2.91
N ASP A 56 -2.03 16.25 1.87
CA ASP A 56 -2.42 17.57 1.37
C ASP A 56 -3.38 18.31 2.31
N ARG A 57 -4.34 17.60 2.92
CA ARG A 57 -5.23 18.17 3.96
C ARG A 57 -4.45 18.59 5.20
N ILE A 58 -3.49 17.78 5.64
CA ILE A 58 -2.59 18.10 6.77
C ILE A 58 -1.83 19.41 6.48
N ALA A 59 -1.28 19.56 5.28
CA ALA A 59 -0.60 20.78 4.85
C ALA A 59 -1.53 22.01 4.86
N SER A 60 -2.77 21.85 4.40
CA SER A 60 -3.78 22.92 4.41
C SER A 60 -4.14 23.39 5.82
N ASN A 61 -3.95 22.54 6.83
CA ASN A 61 -4.14 22.87 8.25
C ASN A 61 -2.86 23.41 8.93
N GLY A 62 -1.83 23.75 8.16
CA GLY A 62 -0.58 24.32 8.68
C GLY A 62 0.36 23.29 9.32
N ILE A 63 0.08 21.99 9.21
CA ILE A 63 0.94 20.92 9.71
C ILE A 63 1.92 20.50 8.59
N LYS A 64 3.18 20.23 8.94
CA LYS A 64 4.18 19.80 7.96
C LYS A 64 3.76 18.48 7.29
N ARG A 65 3.87 18.43 5.96
CA ARG A 65 3.69 17.21 5.17
C ARG A 65 4.59 16.08 5.69
N LEU A 66 4.07 14.86 5.67
CA LEU A 66 4.81 13.66 6.03
C LEU A 66 5.88 13.31 4.99
N TRP A 67 5.54 13.44 3.70
CA TRP A 67 6.47 13.28 2.59
C TRP A 67 6.13 14.25 1.43
N CYS A 68 7.10 14.48 0.54
CA CYS A 68 7.02 15.46 -0.54
C CYS A 68 7.33 14.80 -1.88
N GLU A 69 6.28 14.28 -2.50
CA GLU A 69 6.36 13.55 -3.75
C GLU A 69 6.02 14.43 -4.95
N THR A 70 6.64 14.14 -6.10
CA THR A 70 6.35 14.85 -7.36
C THR A 70 5.23 14.18 -8.14
N ASN A 71 4.51 14.95 -8.96
CA ASN A 71 3.42 14.44 -9.81
C ASN A 71 3.87 13.45 -10.90
N LYS A 72 5.17 13.16 -11.03
CA LYS A 72 5.75 12.27 -12.06
C LYS A 72 5.91 10.82 -11.58
N ILE A 73 5.51 10.49 -10.36
CA ILE A 73 5.69 9.13 -9.82
C ILE A 73 4.59 8.20 -10.31
N THR A 74 4.98 7.10 -10.95
CA THR A 74 4.10 6.04 -11.45
C THR A 74 3.88 4.96 -10.39
N TRP A 75 2.84 4.14 -10.55
CA TRP A 75 2.60 2.99 -9.66
C TRP A 75 3.76 2.00 -9.64
N THR A 76 4.44 1.82 -10.78
CA THR A 76 5.65 0.98 -10.87
C THR A 76 6.79 1.53 -10.01
N HIS A 77 6.99 2.85 -10.00
CA HIS A 77 7.99 3.49 -9.14
C HIS A 77 7.65 3.30 -7.66
N ARG A 78 6.38 3.49 -7.26
CA ARG A 78 5.93 3.28 -5.88
C ARG A 78 6.13 1.84 -5.41
N ARG A 79 5.76 0.87 -6.25
CA ARG A 79 6.00 -0.55 -5.97
C ARG A 79 7.49 -0.82 -5.75
N LYS A 80 8.36 -0.25 -6.61
CA LYS A 80 9.80 -0.39 -6.45
C LYS A 80 10.30 0.23 -5.14
N ILE A 81 9.85 1.43 -4.79
CA ILE A 81 10.23 2.11 -3.53
C ILE A 81 9.89 1.25 -2.31
N VAL A 82 8.67 0.71 -2.27
CA VAL A 82 8.20 -0.13 -1.17
C VAL A 82 9.00 -1.43 -1.08
N LEU A 83 9.23 -2.11 -2.22
CA LEU A 83 10.04 -3.34 -2.26
C LEU A 83 11.49 -3.08 -1.78
N ASP A 84 12.13 -2.04 -2.32
CA ASP A 84 13.49 -1.66 -1.93
C ASP A 84 13.56 -1.33 -0.44
N TYR A 85 12.53 -0.70 0.13
CA TYR A 85 12.46 -0.39 1.56
C TYR A 85 12.34 -1.65 2.42
N ILE A 86 11.47 -2.59 2.05
CA ILE A 86 11.30 -3.86 2.77
C ILE A 86 12.57 -4.71 2.73
N ASP A 87 13.23 -4.77 1.57
CA ASP A 87 14.45 -5.57 1.39
C ASP A 87 15.62 -4.99 2.19
N LYS A 88 15.74 -3.66 2.28
CA LYS A 88 16.78 -2.99 3.06
C LYS A 88 16.53 -3.00 4.57
N ASN A 89 15.29 -3.21 5.01
CA ASN A 89 14.90 -3.12 6.42
C ASN A 89 14.20 -4.42 6.89
N PRO A 90 14.95 -5.51 7.17
CA PRO A 90 14.35 -6.81 7.51
C PRO A 90 13.37 -6.77 8.68
N LYS A 91 13.55 -5.84 9.63
CA LYS A 91 12.66 -5.66 10.79
C LYS A 91 11.25 -5.20 10.42
N ILE A 92 11.09 -4.48 9.29
CA ILE A 92 9.78 -3.95 8.87
C ILE A 92 8.86 -5.02 8.28
N LYS A 93 9.40 -6.21 7.97
CA LYS A 93 8.62 -7.33 7.40
C LYS A 93 7.46 -7.77 8.29
N ASN A 94 7.58 -7.58 9.60
CA ASN A 94 6.55 -7.92 10.58
C ASN A 94 5.62 -6.74 10.92
N SER A 95 5.92 -5.54 10.42
CA SER A 95 5.08 -4.36 10.63
C SER A 95 3.86 -4.39 9.71
N GLU A 96 2.82 -3.65 10.09
CA GLU A 96 1.63 -3.46 9.25
C GLU A 96 1.99 -2.89 7.88
N ALA A 97 1.38 -3.42 6.82
CA ALA A 97 1.70 -3.03 5.45
C ALA A 97 1.49 -1.53 5.18
N ALA A 98 0.46 -0.93 5.77
CA ALA A 98 0.19 0.51 5.64
C ALA A 98 1.37 1.35 6.18
N THR A 99 1.85 1.02 7.38
CA THR A 99 3.03 1.65 7.99
C THR A 99 4.27 1.48 7.13
N VAL A 100 4.49 0.27 6.59
CA VAL A 100 5.61 0.00 5.68
C VAL A 100 5.56 0.91 4.45
N ILE A 101 4.37 1.12 3.87
CA ILE A 101 4.20 1.99 2.70
C ILE A 101 4.49 3.45 3.07
N ILE A 102 3.97 3.94 4.20
CA ILE A 102 4.23 5.31 4.69
C ILE A 102 5.72 5.53 4.86
N ASP A 103 6.39 4.68 5.64
CA ASP A 103 7.79 4.84 5.95
C ASP A 103 8.66 4.77 4.68
N ALA A 104 8.32 3.88 3.75
CA ALA A 104 8.98 3.82 2.45
C ALA A 104 8.86 5.12 1.66
N HIS A 105 7.69 5.76 1.66
CA HIS A 105 7.48 7.05 0.98
C HIS A 105 8.17 8.20 1.70
N ILE A 106 8.14 8.25 3.03
CA ILE A 106 8.87 9.25 3.81
C ILE A 106 10.37 9.15 3.54
N ALA A 107 10.92 7.93 3.56
CA ALA A 107 12.34 7.68 3.29
C ALA A 107 12.74 8.04 1.84
N ALA A 108 11.86 7.76 0.86
CA ALA A 108 12.14 8.06 -0.55
C ALA A 108 11.93 9.53 -0.91
N PHE A 109 11.01 10.22 -0.23
CA PHE A 109 10.56 11.58 -0.56
C PHE A 109 10.56 12.50 0.67
N PRO A 110 11.71 12.73 1.32
CA PRO A 110 11.77 13.63 2.47
C PRO A 110 11.41 15.06 2.05
N CYS A 111 10.55 15.72 2.83
CA CYS A 111 10.27 17.15 2.66
C CYS A 111 11.46 17.98 3.12
N LYS A 112 12.03 18.75 2.18
CA LYS A 112 13.05 19.78 2.46
C LYS A 112 12.40 21.01 3.09
#